data_AF-D8RYK8-F1
#
_entry.id   AF-D8RYK8-F1
#
_cell.length_a   1.000
_cell.length_b   1.000
_cell.length_c   1.000
_cell.angle_alpha   90.00
_cell.angle_beta   90.00
_cell.angle_gamma   90.00
#
_symmetry.space_group_name_H-M   'P 1'
#
loop_
_entity.id
_entity.type
_entity.pdbx_description
1 polymer ?
#
loop_
_entity_poly.entity_id
_entity_poly.type
_entity_poly.pdbx_seq_one_letter_code
_entity_poly.pdbx_strand_id
1 'polypeptide(L)'
;MASSLSALRHWRAFASPSSRNRQGSSVAASNLWRRGFATAGTIPECSDPAIKKALKQLYAINWYDIDEKTANIVEGTLSTGEGTADHTILKDTWSSARAVETFYGTLDALRKSIDDLMGLSGENTGPLPDQHQRALEAVHSKYVKYLSSFGEHEHSLKKKVELELGSTLVLLKQRVSGLPPKWGDVGLLGTSGLSGSYIEQRE
;
A
#
# COMPACT_ATOMS: atom_id res chain seq x y z
N MET A 1 21.62 -19.70 3.35
CA MET A 1 21.32 -18.47 2.59
C MET A 1 20.50 -18.87 1.38
N ALA A 2 19.17 -18.73 1.45
CA ALA A 2 18.26 -19.10 0.38
C ALA A 2 17.42 -17.87 0.04
N SER A 3 17.60 -17.37 -1.17
CA SER A 3 17.00 -16.15 -1.70
C SER A 3 15.47 -16.22 -1.74
N SER A 4 14.82 -15.16 -1.27
CA SER A 4 13.37 -14.92 -1.25
C SER A 4 12.78 -14.64 -2.65
N LEU A 5 13.12 -15.47 -3.66
CA LEU A 5 12.75 -15.24 -5.06
C LEU A 5 11.79 -16.30 -5.64
N SER A 6 11.31 -17.26 -4.85
CA SER A 6 10.53 -18.40 -5.38
C SER A 6 9.00 -18.25 -5.25
N ALA A 7 8.48 -17.23 -4.57
CA ALA A 7 7.07 -17.22 -4.15
C ALA A 7 6.06 -16.57 -5.13
N LEU A 8 6.51 -16.04 -6.27
CA LEU A 8 5.69 -15.14 -7.11
C LEU A 8 5.00 -15.79 -8.33
N ARG A 9 5.00 -17.13 -8.48
CA ARG A 9 4.54 -17.77 -9.74
C ARG A 9 3.05 -18.16 -9.84
N HIS A 10 2.18 -17.78 -8.91
CA HIS A 10 0.79 -18.27 -8.92
C HIS A 10 -0.24 -17.14 -8.74
N TRP A 11 -0.37 -16.24 -9.73
CA TRP A 11 -1.31 -15.10 -9.67
C TRP A 11 -2.24 -14.95 -10.89
N ARG A 12 -2.37 -15.98 -11.74
CA ARG A 12 -3.28 -15.95 -12.89
C ARG A 12 -4.45 -16.90 -12.71
N ALA A 13 -5.46 -16.47 -11.96
CA ALA A 13 -6.80 -17.05 -12.03
C ALA A 13 -7.83 -16.10 -11.38
N PHE A 14 -8.03 -14.91 -11.94
CA PHE A 14 -9.31 -14.19 -11.84
C PHE A 14 -9.31 -13.06 -12.89
N ALA A 15 -9.59 -13.43 -14.15
CA ALA A 15 -9.95 -12.47 -15.18
C ALA A 15 -11.17 -13.04 -15.91
N SER A 16 -12.34 -12.45 -15.66
CA SER A 16 -13.54 -12.64 -16.47
C SER A 16 -13.81 -11.36 -17.29
N PRO A 17 -14.48 -11.46 -18.44
CA PRO A 17 -14.36 -10.49 -19.53
C PRO A 17 -15.11 -9.19 -19.28
N SER A 18 -14.53 -8.11 -19.79
CA SER A 18 -15.04 -6.74 -19.79
C SER A 18 -16.44 -6.57 -20.38
N SER A 19 -17.28 -5.76 -19.72
CA SER A 19 -18.19 -4.85 -20.40
C SER A 19 -17.91 -3.43 -19.92
N ARG A 20 -17.66 -2.54 -20.88
CA ARG A 20 -17.25 -1.16 -20.66
C ARG A 20 -18.54 -0.33 -20.56
N ASN A 21 -19.07 -0.13 -19.35
CA ASN A 21 -20.10 0.88 -19.12
C ASN A 21 -19.51 2.01 -18.27
N ARG A 22 -19.22 3.15 -18.91
CA ARG A 22 -18.83 4.40 -18.26
C ARG A 22 -20.11 5.06 -17.74
N GLN A 23 -20.43 4.87 -16.46
CA GLN A 23 -21.37 5.74 -15.74
C GLN A 23 -20.66 6.44 -14.58
N GLY A 24 -20.66 7.77 -14.69
CA GLY A 24 -20.27 8.80 -13.72
C GLY A 24 -19.63 8.38 -12.40
N SER A 25 -18.36 8.01 -12.42
CA SER A 25 -17.55 7.97 -11.20
C SER A 25 -17.33 9.40 -10.69
N SER A 26 -17.93 9.76 -9.55
CA SER A 26 -17.65 11.03 -8.88
C SER A 26 -16.16 11.16 -8.60
N VAL A 27 -15.51 12.10 -9.27
CA VAL A 27 -14.07 12.41 -9.15
C VAL A 27 -13.71 12.78 -7.70
N ALA A 28 -14.67 13.26 -6.91
CA ALA A 28 -14.47 13.62 -5.50
C ALA A 28 -14.25 12.39 -4.60
N ALA A 29 -15.02 11.31 -4.79
CA ALA A 29 -14.88 10.07 -4.03
C ALA A 29 -13.65 9.25 -4.43
N SER A 30 -13.03 9.52 -5.58
CA SER A 30 -11.73 8.95 -5.95
C SER A 30 -10.55 9.80 -5.42
N ASN A 31 -10.74 11.13 -5.30
CA ASN A 31 -9.72 12.04 -4.78
C ASN A 31 -9.51 11.94 -3.26
N LEU A 32 -10.55 11.62 -2.47
CA LEU A 32 -10.43 11.33 -1.03
C LEU A 32 -9.51 10.14 -0.73
N TRP A 33 -9.37 9.21 -1.69
CA TRP A 33 -8.53 8.01 -1.57
C TRP A 33 -7.13 8.21 -2.16
N ARG A 34 -6.95 9.23 -2.99
CA ARG A 34 -5.66 9.72 -3.48
C ARG A 34 -5.00 10.74 -2.54
N ARG A 35 -5.64 11.08 -1.42
CA ARG A 35 -5.07 12.02 -0.45
C ARG A 35 -3.91 11.33 0.28
N GLY A 36 -2.69 11.58 -0.20
CA GLY A 36 -1.47 11.12 0.45
C GLY A 36 -1.36 11.72 1.84
N PHE A 37 -1.16 10.87 2.85
CA PHE A 37 -0.77 11.33 4.17
C PHE A 37 0.71 11.72 4.13
N ALA A 38 1.05 12.86 4.72
CA ALA A 38 2.39 13.43 4.64
C ALA A 38 3.46 12.41 5.09
N THR A 39 4.54 12.34 4.32
CA THR A 39 5.60 11.34 4.33
C THR A 39 6.21 11.06 5.72
N ALA A 40 6.16 9.81 6.17
CA ALA A 40 6.92 9.37 7.35
C ALA A 40 7.71 8.08 7.03
N GLY A 41 8.71 8.22 6.16
CA GLY A 41 9.83 7.28 6.06
C GLY A 41 11.11 8.08 6.06
N THR A 42 12.01 7.85 7.02
CA THR A 42 13.36 8.42 6.98
C THR A 42 14.04 7.88 5.73
N ILE A 43 14.40 8.78 4.82
CA ILE A 43 15.14 8.40 3.61
C ILE A 43 16.46 7.78 4.08
N PRO A 44 16.79 6.55 3.65
CA PRO A 44 18.03 5.92 4.06
C PRO A 44 19.23 6.77 3.67
N GLU A 45 20.22 6.81 4.54
CA GLU A 45 21.42 7.60 4.34
C GLU A 45 22.34 6.89 3.35
N CYS A 46 22.43 7.42 2.13
CA CYS A 46 23.30 6.89 1.07
C CYS A 46 24.47 7.82 0.80
N SER A 47 25.62 7.21 0.49
CA SER A 47 26.86 7.91 0.14
C SER A 47 26.86 8.37 -1.32
N ASP A 48 26.28 7.56 -2.23
CA ASP A 48 26.22 7.90 -3.64
C ASP A 48 25.14 8.98 -3.93
N PRO A 49 25.52 10.15 -4.49
CA PRO A 49 24.58 11.23 -4.78
C PRO A 49 23.53 10.87 -5.84
N ALA A 50 23.84 9.99 -6.80
CA ALA A 50 22.89 9.55 -7.83
C ALA A 50 21.81 8.64 -7.22
N ILE A 51 22.21 7.67 -6.40
CA ILE A 51 21.30 6.76 -5.68
C ILE A 51 20.44 7.55 -4.70
N LYS A 52 21.03 8.49 -3.95
CA LYS A 52 20.30 9.37 -3.04
C LYS A 52 19.25 10.22 -3.75
N LYS A 53 19.55 10.69 -4.97
CA LYS A 53 18.58 11.43 -5.80
C LYS A 53 17.43 10.53 -6.25
N ALA A 54 17.71 9.32 -6.72
CA ALA A 54 16.70 8.36 -7.13
C ALA A 54 15.78 7.96 -5.96
N LEU A 55 16.36 7.67 -4.79
CA LEU A 55 15.61 7.39 -3.56
C LEU A 55 14.72 8.56 -3.14
N LYS A 56 15.24 9.80 -3.17
CA LYS A 56 14.43 10.99 -2.87
C LYS A 56 13.22 11.12 -3.77
N GLN A 57 13.38 10.87 -5.08
CA GLN A 57 12.25 10.92 -6.00
C GLN A 57 11.25 9.80 -5.75
N LEU A 58 11.73 8.58 -5.50
CA LEU A 58 10.87 7.44 -5.20
C LEU A 58 10.08 7.62 -3.88
N TYR A 59 10.68 8.21 -2.85
CA TYR A 59 9.99 8.49 -1.58
C TYR A 59 9.05 9.70 -1.65
N ALA A 60 9.28 10.63 -2.59
CA ALA A 60 8.45 11.81 -2.79
C ALA A 60 7.13 11.50 -3.51
N ILE A 61 7.06 10.38 -4.23
CA ILE A 61 5.83 9.92 -4.88
C ILE A 61 5.08 8.91 -4.00
N ASN A 62 3.79 8.76 -4.28
CA ASN A 62 3.00 7.67 -3.75
C ASN A 62 3.26 6.42 -4.59
N TRP A 63 3.23 5.23 -3.99
CA TRP A 63 3.57 3.98 -4.68
C TRP A 63 2.36 3.30 -5.31
N TYR A 64 1.19 3.93 -5.30
CA TYR A 64 0.00 3.41 -5.96
C TYR A 64 0.04 3.56 -7.49
N ASP A 65 0.77 4.55 -8.02
CA ASP A 65 0.91 4.86 -9.45
C ASP A 65 2.27 5.50 -9.64
N ILE A 66 3.27 4.68 -9.96
CA ILE A 66 4.64 5.14 -10.12
C ILE A 66 4.78 5.75 -11.51
N ASP A 67 5.12 7.04 -11.57
CA ASP A 67 5.27 7.72 -12.85
C ASP A 67 6.45 7.15 -13.65
N GLU A 68 6.27 7.05 -14.97
CA GLU A 68 7.25 6.46 -15.89
C GLU A 68 8.60 7.20 -15.85
N LYS A 69 8.60 8.51 -15.54
CA LYS A 69 9.83 9.30 -15.41
C LYS A 69 10.64 8.85 -14.20
N THR A 70 10.01 8.69 -13.04
CA THR A 70 10.65 8.18 -11.82
C THR A 70 11.11 6.73 -12.01
N ALA A 71 10.29 5.89 -12.66
CA ALA A 71 10.67 4.51 -12.98
C ALA A 71 11.94 4.46 -13.83
N ASN A 72 11.99 5.21 -14.93
CA ASN A 72 13.15 5.28 -15.82
C ASN A 72 14.41 5.79 -15.11
N ILE A 73 14.28 6.74 -14.19
CA ILE A 73 15.41 7.25 -13.39
C ILE A 73 15.94 6.17 -12.44
N VAL A 74 15.05 5.47 -11.73
CA VAL A 74 15.44 4.40 -10.80
C VAL A 74 16.08 3.23 -11.57
N GLU A 75 15.46 2.78 -12.66
CA GLU A 75 15.96 1.67 -13.49
C GLU A 75 17.28 2.02 -14.19
N GLY A 76 17.42 3.25 -14.68
CA GLY A 76 18.70 3.75 -15.23
C GLY A 76 19.81 3.78 -14.19
N THR A 77 19.49 4.20 -12.95
CA THR A 77 20.45 4.19 -11.83
C THR A 77 20.82 2.76 -11.44
N LEU A 78 19.84 1.84 -11.43
CA LEU A 78 20.08 0.42 -11.14
C LEU A 78 20.93 -0.27 -12.20
N SER A 79 20.84 0.15 -13.46
CA SER A 79 21.60 -0.43 -14.58
C SER A 79 23.07 0.01 -14.63
N THR A 80 23.44 1.09 -13.92
CA THR A 80 24.75 1.74 -14.07
C THR A 80 25.79 1.28 -13.04
N GLY A 81 25.37 0.63 -11.95
CA GLY A 81 26.28 0.14 -10.91
C GLY A 81 25.84 -1.21 -10.38
N GLU A 82 26.78 -2.10 -10.10
CA GLU A 82 26.50 -3.36 -9.40
C GLU A 82 27.42 -3.46 -8.17
N GLY A 83 26.87 -3.84 -7.02
CA GLY A 83 27.65 -4.34 -5.88
C GLY A 83 27.89 -3.42 -4.69
N THR A 84 27.34 -2.20 -4.63
CA THR A 84 27.41 -1.36 -3.42
C THR A 84 26.22 -1.60 -2.48
N ALA A 85 26.40 -1.39 -1.17
CA ALA A 85 25.31 -1.46 -0.20
C ALA A 85 24.18 -0.47 -0.55
N ASP A 86 24.52 0.73 -1.02
CA ASP A 86 23.56 1.73 -1.48
C ASP A 86 22.70 1.23 -2.66
N HIS A 87 23.29 0.44 -3.58
CA HIS A 87 22.57 -0.14 -4.70
C HIS A 87 21.58 -1.21 -4.24
N THR A 88 21.96 -2.03 -3.25
CA THR A 88 21.03 -3.01 -2.66
C THR A 88 19.84 -2.33 -2.00
N ILE A 89 20.05 -1.23 -1.27
CA ILE A 89 18.97 -0.43 -0.67
C ILE A 89 18.02 0.10 -1.74
N LEU A 90 18.54 0.65 -2.85
CA LEU A 90 17.71 1.14 -3.95
C LEU A 90 16.92 0.00 -4.61
N LYS A 91 17.55 -1.16 -4.82
CA LYS A 91 16.90 -2.33 -5.42
C LYS A 91 15.77 -2.88 -4.55
N ASP A 92 15.99 -2.99 -3.25
CA ASP A 92 14.99 -3.51 -2.30
C ASP A 92 13.83 -2.52 -2.12
N THR A 93 14.15 -1.22 -2.10
CA THR A 93 13.14 -0.15 -2.10
C THR A 93 12.31 -0.20 -3.38
N TRP A 94 12.95 -0.32 -4.55
CA TRP A 94 12.26 -0.41 -5.84
C TRP A 94 11.38 -1.66 -5.95
N SER A 95 11.90 -2.81 -5.53
CA SER A 95 11.13 -4.05 -5.47
C SER A 95 9.90 -3.92 -4.57
N SER A 96 10.04 -3.26 -3.43
CA SER A 96 8.94 -2.98 -2.51
C SER A 96 7.91 -2.03 -3.10
N ALA A 97 8.36 -0.96 -3.78
CA ALA A 97 7.47 -0.03 -4.46
C ALA A 97 6.62 -0.72 -5.55
N ARG A 98 7.23 -1.60 -6.36
CA ARG A 98 6.51 -2.38 -7.39
C ARG A 98 5.55 -3.41 -6.78
N ALA A 99 5.92 -4.01 -5.66
CA ALA A 99 5.03 -4.91 -4.92
C ALA A 99 3.81 -4.16 -4.37
N VAL A 100 4.02 -2.95 -3.83
CA VAL A 100 2.94 -2.05 -3.36
C VAL A 100 2.02 -1.64 -4.50
N GLU A 101 2.56 -1.21 -5.65
CA GLU A 101 1.76 -0.85 -6.83
C GLU A 101 0.86 -2.01 -7.30
N THR A 102 1.43 -3.22 -7.39
CA THR A 102 0.68 -4.42 -7.80
C THR A 102 -0.41 -4.78 -6.78
N PHE A 103 -0.09 -4.69 -5.49
CA PHE A 103 -1.04 -4.98 -4.43
C PHE A 103 -2.15 -3.92 -4.38
N TYR A 104 -1.82 -2.66 -4.59
CA TYR A 104 -2.78 -1.57 -4.70
C TYR A 104 -3.77 -1.81 -5.85
N GLY A 105 -3.30 -2.24 -7.02
CA GLY A 105 -4.20 -2.60 -8.13
C GLY A 105 -5.20 -3.70 -7.76
N THR A 106 -4.79 -4.67 -6.93
CA THR A 106 -5.68 -5.71 -6.40
C THR A 106 -6.68 -5.15 -5.38
N LEU A 107 -6.23 -4.27 -4.49
CA LEU A 107 -7.08 -3.58 -3.51
C LEU A 107 -8.13 -2.71 -4.17
N ASP A 108 -7.75 -1.95 -5.20
CA ASP A 108 -8.63 -1.06 -5.94
C ASP A 108 -9.69 -1.85 -6.73
N ALA A 109 -9.32 -3.00 -7.30
CA ALA A 109 -10.28 -3.91 -7.93
C ALA A 109 -11.28 -4.49 -6.93
N LEU A 110 -10.82 -4.96 -5.76
CA LEU A 110 -11.70 -5.46 -4.69
C LEU A 110 -12.63 -4.35 -4.19
N ARG A 111 -12.09 -3.15 -3.97
CA ARG A 111 -12.86 -1.97 -3.58
C ARG A 111 -13.96 -1.68 -4.58
N LYS A 112 -13.63 -1.56 -5.88
CA LYS A 112 -14.63 -1.30 -6.93
C LYS A 112 -15.75 -2.33 -6.90
N SER A 113 -15.41 -3.61 -6.75
CA SER A 113 -16.41 -4.67 -6.63
C SER A 113 -17.28 -4.53 -5.38
N ILE A 114 -16.76 -4.01 -4.26
CA ILE A 114 -17.55 -3.74 -3.05
C ILE A 114 -18.43 -2.50 -3.25
N ASP A 115 -17.88 -1.43 -3.84
CA ASP A 115 -18.63 -0.20 -4.16
C ASP A 115 -19.80 -0.51 -5.12
N ASP A 116 -19.63 -1.43 -6.08
CA ASP A 116 -20.69 -1.90 -6.99
C ASP A 116 -21.80 -2.68 -6.26
N LEU A 117 -21.47 -3.40 -5.18
CA LEU A 117 -22.45 -4.16 -4.38
C LEU A 117 -23.22 -3.28 -3.39
N MET A 118 -22.50 -2.38 -2.71
CA MET A 118 -23.07 -1.55 -1.65
C MET A 118 -23.68 -0.24 -2.15
N GLY A 119 -23.39 0.14 -3.40
CA GLY A 119 -23.64 1.47 -3.91
C GLY A 119 -22.65 2.50 -3.34
N LEU A 120 -22.40 3.57 -4.09
CA LEU A 120 -21.39 4.60 -3.77
C LEU A 120 -21.62 5.29 -2.40
N SER A 121 -22.88 5.31 -1.94
CA SER A 121 -23.31 5.95 -0.68
C SER A 121 -23.59 4.94 0.45
N GLY A 122 -23.40 3.63 0.22
CA GLY A 122 -23.77 2.60 1.19
C GLY A 122 -25.28 2.37 1.29
N GLU A 123 -25.98 2.51 0.16
CA GLU A 123 -27.42 2.30 0.04
C GLU A 123 -27.81 0.83 0.31
N ASN A 124 -26.86 -0.09 0.07
CA ASN A 124 -27.01 -1.51 0.35
C ASN A 124 -26.14 -1.88 1.56
N THR A 125 -26.76 -1.95 2.74
CA THR A 125 -26.10 -2.23 4.03
C THR A 125 -26.15 -3.70 4.45
N GLY A 126 -26.50 -4.59 3.52
CA GLY A 126 -26.56 -6.03 3.76
C GLY A 126 -25.18 -6.64 4.06
N PRO A 127 -25.14 -7.85 4.65
CA PRO A 127 -23.88 -8.56 4.88
C PRO A 127 -23.15 -8.79 3.56
N LEU A 128 -21.83 -8.58 3.58
CA LEU A 128 -21.00 -8.79 2.41
C LEU A 128 -21.06 -10.27 1.97
N PRO A 129 -21.16 -10.58 0.66
CA PRO A 129 -21.14 -11.97 0.21
C PRO A 129 -19.88 -12.70 0.67
N ASP A 130 -20.00 -14.01 0.95
CA ASP A 130 -18.90 -14.85 1.47
C ASP A 130 -17.62 -14.75 0.63
N GLN A 131 -17.76 -14.61 -0.69
CA GLN A 131 -16.62 -14.44 -1.59
C GLN A 131 -15.82 -13.16 -1.27
N HIS A 132 -16.50 -12.04 -1.03
CA HIS A 132 -15.87 -10.76 -0.71
C HIS A 132 -15.29 -10.77 0.70
N GLN A 133 -15.96 -11.43 1.66
CA GLN A 133 -15.41 -11.64 2.99
C GLN A 133 -14.09 -12.43 2.91
N ARG A 134 -14.07 -13.56 2.19
CA ARG A 134 -12.84 -14.34 1.98
C ARG A 134 -11.75 -13.54 1.26
N ALA A 135 -12.11 -12.72 0.27
CA ALA A 135 -11.17 -11.86 -0.42
C ALA A 135 -10.55 -10.81 0.51
N LEU A 136 -11.37 -10.17 1.36
CA LEU A 136 -10.91 -9.24 2.40
C LEU A 136 -9.95 -9.91 3.38
N GLU A 137 -10.29 -11.10 3.86
CA GLU A 137 -9.41 -11.86 4.74
C GLU A 137 -8.09 -12.26 4.09
N ALA A 138 -8.13 -12.68 2.82
CA ALA A 138 -6.92 -13.02 2.06
C ALA A 138 -6.03 -11.79 1.84
N VAL A 139 -6.62 -10.64 1.53
CA VAL A 139 -5.92 -9.36 1.42
C VAL A 139 -5.26 -8.98 2.74
N HIS A 140 -6.01 -9.01 3.85
CA HIS A 140 -5.49 -8.69 5.18
C HIS A 140 -4.34 -9.63 5.58
N SER A 141 -4.51 -10.93 5.38
CA SER A 141 -3.47 -11.93 5.67
C SER A 141 -2.21 -11.69 4.84
N LYS A 142 -2.35 -11.37 3.55
CA LYS A 142 -1.21 -11.02 2.68
C LYS A 142 -0.51 -9.75 3.13
N TYR A 143 -1.26 -8.72 3.52
CA TYR A 143 -0.70 -7.47 4.03
C TYR A 143 0.13 -7.69 5.30
N VAL A 144 -0.44 -8.38 6.30
CA VAL A 144 0.28 -8.70 7.55
C VAL A 144 1.52 -9.54 7.26
N LYS A 145 1.41 -10.56 6.39
CA LYS A 145 2.55 -11.39 6.00
C LYS A 145 3.66 -10.57 5.33
N TYR A 146 3.31 -9.63 4.46
CA TYR A 146 4.27 -8.77 3.79
C TYR A 146 4.94 -7.80 4.78
N LEU A 147 4.19 -7.20 5.71
CA LEU A 147 4.79 -6.37 6.76
C LEU A 147 5.69 -7.16 7.72
N SER A 148 5.41 -8.45 7.92
CA SER A 148 6.25 -9.34 8.73
C SER A 148 7.52 -9.82 8.03
N SER A 149 7.63 -9.68 6.70
CA SER A 149 8.85 -10.10 5.97
C SER A 149 10.00 -9.11 6.04
N PHE A 150 9.74 -7.87 6.46
CA PHE A 150 10.77 -6.85 6.62
C PHE A 150 11.62 -7.12 7.86
N GLY A 151 12.94 -6.98 7.73
CA GLY A 151 13.88 -7.12 8.84
C GLY A 151 13.89 -5.91 9.79
N GLU A 152 14.58 -6.04 10.92
CA GLU A 152 14.72 -4.95 11.91
C GLU A 152 15.44 -3.71 11.33
N HIS A 153 16.38 -3.91 10.41
CA HIS A 153 17.15 -2.85 9.76
C HIS A 153 16.37 -2.09 8.66
N GLU A 154 15.20 -2.58 8.26
CA GLU A 154 14.39 -2.02 7.16
C GLU A 154 13.18 -1.25 7.68
N HIS A 155 13.25 -0.77 8.93
CA HIS A 155 12.12 -0.17 9.61
C HIS A 155 11.54 1.06 8.89
N SER A 156 12.38 1.89 8.25
CA SER A 156 11.93 3.04 7.45
C SER A 156 11.16 2.62 6.21
N LEU A 157 11.62 1.57 5.53
CA LEU A 157 10.96 1.00 4.36
C LEU A 157 9.63 0.34 4.74
N LYS A 158 9.63 -0.45 5.82
CA LYS A 158 8.43 -1.06 6.39
C LYS A 158 7.38 0.01 6.72
N LYS A 159 7.78 1.10 7.37
CA LYS A 159 6.89 2.24 7.69
C LYS A 159 6.30 2.88 6.43
N LYS A 160 7.10 3.08 5.38
CA LYS A 160 6.60 3.61 4.11
C LYS A 160 5.56 2.68 3.49
N VAL A 161 5.83 1.37 3.44
CA VAL A 161 4.87 0.36 2.94
C VAL A 161 3.59 0.35 3.77
N GLU A 162 3.72 0.38 5.09
CA GLU A 162 2.60 0.42 6.04
C GLU A 162 1.72 1.64 5.82
N LEU A 163 2.30 2.81 5.56
CA LEU A 163 1.56 4.04 5.25
C LEU A 163 0.81 3.96 3.91
N GLU A 164 1.48 3.53 2.84
CA GLU A 164 0.89 3.45 1.50
C GLU A 164 -0.27 2.45 1.47
N LEU A 165 -0.07 1.25 1.99
CA LEU A 165 -1.09 0.20 1.99
C LEU A 165 -2.12 0.37 3.11
N GLY A 166 -1.68 0.81 4.29
CA GLY A 166 -2.55 0.99 5.46
C GLY A 166 -3.58 2.08 5.25
N SER A 167 -3.23 3.19 4.61
CA SER A 167 -4.20 4.23 4.24
C SER A 167 -5.32 3.70 3.33
N THR A 168 -4.97 2.91 2.32
CA THR A 168 -5.94 2.28 1.41
C THR A 168 -6.84 1.28 2.14
N LEU A 169 -6.26 0.45 3.01
CA LEU A 169 -7.00 -0.53 3.80
C LEU A 169 -7.93 0.11 4.84
N VAL A 170 -7.53 1.23 5.46
CA VAL A 170 -8.38 2.01 6.38
C VAL A 170 -9.61 2.52 5.65
N LEU A 171 -9.43 3.07 4.44
CA LEU A 171 -10.55 3.55 3.66
C LEU A 171 -11.46 2.38 3.24
N LEU A 172 -10.91 1.22 2.88
CA LEU A 172 -11.69 0.00 2.58
C LEU A 172 -12.50 -0.46 3.82
N LYS A 173 -11.88 -0.43 5.00
CA LYS A 173 -12.50 -0.73 6.29
C LYS A 173 -13.68 0.20 6.60
N GLN A 174 -13.62 1.47 6.18
CA GLN A 174 -14.73 2.42 6.37
C GLN A 174 -15.96 2.10 5.49
N ARG A 175 -15.80 1.28 4.45
CA ARG A 175 -16.92 0.83 3.62
C ARG A 175 -17.59 -0.41 4.21
N VAL A 176 -16.82 -1.35 4.74
CA VAL A 176 -17.36 -2.65 5.15
C VAL A 176 -17.72 -2.64 6.64
N SER A 177 -18.95 -3.01 6.97
CA SER A 177 -19.39 -3.26 8.34
C SER A 177 -19.10 -4.70 8.78
N GLY A 178 -19.06 -4.97 10.09
CA GLY A 178 -18.93 -6.34 10.60
C GLY A 178 -17.54 -6.98 10.42
N LEU A 179 -16.50 -6.17 10.20
CA LEU A 179 -15.13 -6.68 10.13
C LEU A 179 -14.67 -7.22 11.49
N PRO A 180 -13.91 -8.34 11.51
CA PRO A 180 -13.43 -8.92 12.75
C PRO A 180 -12.42 -7.99 13.47
N PRO A 181 -12.25 -8.11 14.80
CA PRO A 181 -11.42 -7.22 15.61
C PRO A 181 -9.97 -7.08 15.14
N LYS A 182 -9.40 -8.08 14.45
CA LYS A 182 -8.05 -8.06 13.83
C LYS A 182 -7.84 -6.88 12.86
N TRP A 183 -8.91 -6.36 12.25
CA TRP A 183 -8.85 -5.16 11.42
C TRP A 183 -8.68 -3.86 12.24
N GLY A 184 -8.75 -3.94 13.56
CA GLY A 184 -8.39 -2.87 14.48
C GLY A 184 -6.92 -2.47 14.36
N ASP A 185 -6.04 -3.43 14.10
CA ASP A 185 -4.60 -3.22 13.97
C ASP A 185 -4.23 -2.46 12.69
N VAL A 186 -5.09 -2.52 11.67
CA VAL A 186 -4.96 -1.73 10.45
C VAL A 186 -5.39 -0.29 10.77
N GLY A 187 -4.41 0.47 11.27
CA GLY A 187 -4.54 1.88 11.59
C GLY A 187 -3.69 2.76 10.67
N LEU A 188 -4.00 4.05 10.67
CA LEU A 188 -3.09 5.03 10.12
C LEU A 188 -1.99 5.30 11.16
N LEU A 189 -0.72 5.27 10.75
CA LEU A 189 0.44 5.63 11.61
C LEU A 189 0.44 7.11 12.11
N GLY A 190 -0.68 7.83 11.95
CA GLY A 190 -0.92 9.17 12.52
C GLY A 190 -2.06 9.24 13.55
N THR A 191 -2.84 8.17 13.76
CA THR A 191 -3.94 8.17 14.75
C THR A 191 -3.59 7.43 16.04
N SER A 192 -2.54 6.59 16.03
CA SER A 192 -2.01 5.95 17.24
C SER A 192 -1.37 6.93 18.24
N GLY A 193 -1.19 8.20 17.86
CA GLY A 193 -0.80 9.30 18.76
C GLY A 193 -1.95 10.16 19.31
N LEU A 194 -3.20 9.98 18.86
CA LEU A 194 -4.36 10.72 19.39
C LEU A 194 -5.02 10.02 20.58
N SER A 195 -4.70 8.75 20.84
CA SER A 195 -5.32 7.96 21.92
C SER A 195 -4.57 8.00 23.25
N GLY A 196 -3.63 8.93 23.44
CA GLY A 196 -2.83 8.99 24.67
C GLY A 196 -2.21 10.34 24.94
N SER A 197 -3.01 11.33 25.35
CA SER A 197 -2.57 12.47 26.19
C SER A 197 -3.72 13.45 26.44
N TYR A 198 -4.71 13.04 27.23
CA TYR A 198 -5.43 13.99 28.07
C TYR A 198 -5.65 13.36 29.44
N ILE A 199 -4.60 13.41 30.26
CA ILE A 199 -4.78 13.36 31.71
C ILE A 199 -4.94 14.83 32.10
N GLU A 200 -6.17 15.25 32.42
CA GLU A 200 -6.37 16.49 33.16
C GLU A 200 -5.55 16.38 34.46
N GLN A 201 -4.39 17.02 34.54
CA GLN A 201 -3.90 17.46 35.84
C GLN A 201 -4.87 18.54 36.30
N ARG A 202 -5.87 18.13 37.10
CA ARG A 202 -6.57 19.06 37.96
C ARG A 202 -5.64 19.34 39.13
N GLU A 203 -5.09 20.55 39.14
CA GLU A 203 -4.63 21.19 40.38
C GLU A 203 -5.84 21.56 41.26
#